data_AF-Q55321-F1
#
_entry.id   AF-Q55321-F1
#
_cell.length_a   1.000
_cell.length_b   1.000
_cell.length_c   1.000
_cell.angle_alpha   90.00
_cell.angle_beta   90.00
_cell.angle_gamma   90.00
#
_symmetry.space_group_name_H-M   'P 1'
#
loop_
_entity.id
_entity.type
_entity.pdbx_description
1 polymer ?
#
loop_
_entity_poly.entity_id
_entity_poly.type
_entity_poly.pdbx_seq_one_letter_code
_entity_poly.pdbx_strand_id
1 'polypeptide(L)'
;MDKIEIYQPKHKIRFVTVAALFDGHDATINIMRRILQSSGAEVIHLGHNRSVEEVVNCAIQEDVQGIAMTSYQGGHIEYFKYMYDLLQERGANHIKIFGGGGGVILPNEIKELESYGIAEILFADDGRRIGTQGMINDMLQKNRFCIIEKQFDLEKPLNRETTEDRKRNLFGRNNAEAFEDSLATLRKKQPTNPPVLGITGTGGAGKSSLVDELVRRFLIEVDNKSIAIISVDPSKRKTGGALLGDRIRMNAINNPRVYMRSLATRQANLALSKKCTRK
;
A
#
# COMPACT_ATOMS: atom_id res chain seq x y z
N MET A 1 -14.52 9.60 -29.93
CA MET A 1 -14.29 9.58 -28.47
C MET A 1 -13.18 10.54 -28.17
N ASP A 2 -13.45 11.55 -27.37
CA ASP A 2 -12.45 12.57 -27.03
C ASP A 2 -11.38 12.02 -26.09
N LYS A 3 -10.20 12.61 -26.17
CA LYS A 3 -9.00 12.09 -25.53
C LYS A 3 -8.97 12.53 -24.06
N ILE A 4 -9.56 11.71 -23.18
CA ILE A 4 -9.59 11.92 -21.72
C ILE A 4 -8.18 12.28 -21.23
N GLU A 5 -8.04 13.48 -20.65
CA GLU A 5 -6.78 13.96 -20.08
C GLU A 5 -6.43 13.14 -18.83
N ILE A 6 -5.15 12.80 -18.65
CA ILE A 6 -4.69 11.96 -17.52
C ILE A 6 -4.37 12.85 -16.33
N TYR A 7 -5.15 12.74 -15.25
CA TYR A 7 -4.93 13.50 -14.02
C TYR A 7 -3.53 13.22 -13.45
N GLN A 8 -2.73 14.28 -13.29
CA GLN A 8 -1.40 14.21 -12.66
C GLN A 8 -1.49 14.62 -11.18
N PRO A 9 -1.23 13.73 -10.23
CA PRO A 9 -1.35 14.05 -8.80
C PRO A 9 -0.18 14.93 -8.31
N LYS A 10 -0.49 16.02 -7.59
CA LYS A 10 0.51 16.94 -7.01
C LYS A 10 1.42 16.30 -5.96
N HIS A 11 0.97 15.21 -5.34
CA HIS A 11 1.71 14.45 -4.33
C HIS A 11 1.78 12.98 -4.74
N LYS A 12 2.70 12.20 -4.14
CA LYS A 12 2.77 10.76 -4.40
C LYS A 12 1.61 10.04 -3.72
N ILE A 13 0.61 9.69 -4.54
CA ILE A 13 -0.50 8.82 -4.15
C ILE A 13 -0.05 7.36 -4.23
N ARG A 14 -0.27 6.63 -3.14
CA ARG A 14 -0.04 5.19 -3.02
C ARG A 14 -1.38 4.46 -2.93
N PHE A 15 -1.46 3.28 -3.55
CA PHE A 15 -2.66 2.43 -3.53
C PHE A 15 -2.31 0.98 -3.21
N VAL A 16 -3.11 0.32 -2.38
CA VAL A 16 -3.21 -1.15 -2.38
C VAL A 16 -4.21 -1.57 -3.46
N THR A 17 -3.89 -2.63 -4.22
CA THR A 17 -4.77 -3.21 -5.25
C THR A 17 -4.90 -4.72 -5.11
N VAL A 18 -6.13 -5.23 -5.04
CA VAL A 18 -6.43 -6.62 -4.64
C VAL A 18 -7.79 -7.12 -5.17
N ALA A 19 -7.98 -8.43 -5.34
CA ALA A 19 -9.31 -9.05 -5.44
C ALA A 19 -9.67 -9.80 -4.14
N ALA A 20 -10.96 -9.86 -3.80
CA ALA A 20 -11.47 -10.27 -2.49
C ALA A 20 -11.10 -11.71 -2.05
N LEU A 21 -11.44 -12.06 -0.80
CA LEU A 21 -11.24 -13.42 -0.28
C LEU A 21 -12.04 -14.43 -1.11
N PHE A 22 -11.40 -15.54 -1.47
CA PHE A 22 -11.89 -16.57 -2.38
C PHE A 22 -12.25 -16.10 -3.80
N ASP A 23 -12.03 -14.82 -4.14
CA ASP A 23 -12.18 -14.33 -5.50
C ASP A 23 -10.89 -14.52 -6.31
N GLY A 24 -11.02 -15.09 -7.51
CA GLY A 24 -9.95 -15.27 -8.50
C GLY A 24 -10.02 -14.29 -9.68
N HIS A 25 -11.02 -13.40 -9.75
CA HIS A 25 -11.27 -12.53 -10.91
C HIS A 25 -10.34 -11.31 -10.94
N ASP A 26 -9.04 -11.56 -11.06
CA ASP A 26 -8.00 -10.53 -11.00
C ASP A 26 -7.94 -9.62 -12.24
N ALA A 27 -8.63 -9.97 -13.33
CA ALA A 27 -8.53 -9.32 -14.64
C ALA A 27 -8.87 -7.82 -14.58
N THR A 28 -9.95 -7.44 -13.91
CA THR A 28 -10.38 -6.05 -13.77
C THR A 28 -9.39 -5.24 -12.93
N ILE A 29 -8.98 -5.74 -11.77
CA ILE A 29 -8.01 -5.05 -10.92
C ILE A 29 -6.61 -4.99 -11.58
N ASN A 30 -6.27 -5.97 -12.42
CA ASN A 30 -5.08 -5.96 -13.29
C ASN A 30 -5.10 -4.84 -14.33
N ILE A 31 -6.27 -4.46 -14.86
CA ILE A 31 -6.42 -3.30 -15.75
C ILE A 31 -6.33 -2.00 -14.93
N MET A 32 -7.11 -1.88 -13.85
CA MET A 32 -7.14 -0.68 -13.01
C MET A 32 -5.75 -0.30 -12.47
N ARG A 33 -4.98 -1.29 -11.95
CA ARG A 33 -3.62 -1.03 -11.42
C ARG A 33 -2.63 -0.58 -12.49
N ARG A 34 -2.79 -1.00 -13.75
CA ARG A 34 -1.95 -0.53 -14.87
C ARG A 34 -2.23 0.94 -15.17
N ILE A 35 -3.49 1.34 -15.14
CA ILE A 35 -3.93 2.72 -15.39
C ILE A 35 -3.54 3.65 -14.23
N LEU A 36 -3.67 3.20 -12.97
CA LEU A 36 -3.15 3.90 -11.78
C LEU A 36 -1.63 4.14 -11.90
N GLN A 37 -0.86 3.12 -12.28
CA GLN A 37 0.59 3.22 -12.47
C GLN A 37 0.98 4.14 -13.64
N SER A 38 0.20 4.16 -14.74
CA SER A 38 0.44 5.11 -15.84
C SER A 38 0.01 6.55 -15.51
N SER A 39 -0.91 6.72 -14.57
CA SER A 39 -1.34 8.01 -14.02
C SER A 39 -0.45 8.49 -12.84
N GLY A 40 0.68 7.83 -12.61
CA GLY A 40 1.74 8.29 -11.70
C GLY A 40 1.67 7.78 -10.25
N ALA A 41 0.71 6.90 -9.92
CA ALA A 41 0.59 6.31 -8.60
C ALA A 41 1.66 5.22 -8.31
N GLU A 42 1.97 5.05 -7.02
CA GLU A 42 2.77 3.93 -6.50
C GLU A 42 1.81 2.81 -6.05
N VAL A 43 1.72 1.73 -6.82
CA VAL A 43 0.73 0.68 -6.58
C VAL A 43 1.36 -0.56 -5.96
N ILE A 44 0.94 -0.89 -4.75
CA ILE A 44 1.21 -2.17 -4.09
C ILE A 44 0.12 -3.13 -4.55
N HIS A 45 0.49 -4.29 -5.09
CA HIS A 45 -0.47 -5.28 -5.58
C HIS A 45 -0.37 -6.57 -4.79
N LEU A 46 -1.50 -7.02 -4.23
CA LEU A 46 -1.59 -8.23 -3.40
C LEU A 46 -2.09 -9.46 -4.18
N GLY A 47 -2.45 -9.28 -5.45
CA GLY A 47 -3.07 -10.31 -6.28
C GLY A 47 -4.55 -10.47 -5.99
N HIS A 48 -4.96 -11.69 -5.73
CA HIS A 48 -6.34 -12.14 -5.53
C HIS A 48 -6.41 -13.07 -4.31
N ASN A 49 -7.61 -13.48 -3.88
CA ASN A 49 -7.83 -14.34 -2.70
C ASN A 49 -7.10 -13.83 -1.44
N ARG A 50 -7.48 -12.65 -0.94
CA ARG A 50 -6.90 -12.05 0.29
C ARG A 50 -7.97 -11.77 1.34
N SER A 51 -7.63 -11.94 2.61
CA SER A 51 -8.53 -11.57 3.71
C SER A 51 -8.55 -10.06 3.95
N VAL A 52 -9.62 -9.57 4.59
CA VAL A 52 -9.70 -8.17 5.03
C VAL A 52 -8.50 -7.77 5.90
N GLU A 53 -8.07 -8.64 6.82
CA GLU A 53 -6.92 -8.37 7.67
C GLU A 53 -5.61 -8.26 6.87
N GLU A 54 -5.34 -9.12 5.88
CA GLU A 54 -4.14 -9.00 5.04
C GLU A 54 -4.12 -7.66 4.30
N VAL A 55 -5.27 -7.24 3.77
CA VAL A 55 -5.41 -5.99 3.02
C VAL A 55 -5.22 -4.77 3.94
N VAL A 56 -5.82 -4.78 5.14
CA VAL A 56 -5.70 -3.69 6.12
C VAL A 56 -4.29 -3.64 6.74
N ASN A 57 -3.69 -4.79 7.10
CA ASN A 57 -2.29 -4.88 7.52
C ASN A 57 -1.36 -4.27 6.47
N CYS A 58 -1.55 -4.64 5.18
CA CYS A 58 -0.79 -4.06 4.08
C CYS A 58 -1.01 -2.54 3.97
N ALA A 59 -2.26 -2.08 3.96
CA ALA A 59 -2.59 -0.66 3.75
C ALA A 59 -2.00 0.24 4.83
N ILE A 60 -2.05 -0.19 6.09
CA ILE A 60 -1.46 0.54 7.23
C ILE A 60 0.07 0.51 7.17
N GLN A 61 0.69 -0.66 6.95
CA GLN A 61 2.15 -0.76 6.87
C GLN A 61 2.73 0.07 5.71
N GLU A 62 2.05 0.06 4.56
CA GLU A 62 2.46 0.75 3.34
C GLU A 62 2.06 2.22 3.29
N ASP A 63 1.23 2.69 4.23
CA ASP A 63 0.73 4.06 4.37
C ASP A 63 0.19 4.61 3.05
N VAL A 64 -0.93 4.03 2.62
CA VAL A 64 -1.61 4.35 1.35
C VAL A 64 -2.73 5.36 1.56
N GLN A 65 -2.98 6.22 0.56
CA GLN A 65 -4.18 7.05 0.58
C GLN A 65 -5.45 6.21 0.32
N GLY A 66 -5.35 5.15 -0.47
CA GLY A 66 -6.50 4.31 -0.80
C GLY A 66 -6.23 2.83 -1.01
N ILE A 67 -7.30 2.05 -0.88
CA ILE A 67 -7.39 0.63 -1.23
C ILE A 67 -8.36 0.56 -2.41
N ALA A 68 -7.97 -0.07 -3.52
CA ALA A 68 -8.85 -0.35 -4.64
C ALA A 68 -9.01 -1.87 -4.77
N MET A 69 -10.24 -2.36 -4.72
CA MET A 69 -10.50 -3.80 -4.76
C MET A 69 -11.64 -4.19 -5.69
N THR A 70 -11.62 -5.45 -6.13
CA THR A 70 -12.73 -6.08 -6.85
C THR A 70 -13.32 -7.25 -6.07
N SER A 71 -14.64 -7.44 -6.17
CA SER A 71 -15.32 -8.66 -5.76
C SER A 71 -16.32 -9.10 -6.84
N TYR A 72 -16.17 -10.33 -7.31
CA TYR A 72 -17.04 -10.97 -8.30
C TYR A 72 -17.70 -12.26 -7.77
N GLN A 73 -17.58 -12.55 -6.46
CA GLN A 73 -18.10 -13.79 -5.85
C GLN A 73 -19.19 -13.56 -4.79
N GLY A 74 -19.67 -12.32 -4.63
CA GLY A 74 -20.60 -11.96 -3.56
C GLY A 74 -19.88 -11.68 -2.24
N GLY A 75 -20.63 -11.67 -1.12
CA GLY A 75 -20.12 -11.35 0.22
C GLY A 75 -19.48 -9.96 0.35
N HIS A 76 -19.72 -9.09 -0.63
CA HIS A 76 -19.07 -7.79 -0.74
C HIS A 76 -19.53 -6.82 0.33
N ILE A 77 -20.81 -6.86 0.73
CA ILE A 77 -21.34 -5.96 1.78
C ILE A 77 -20.57 -6.18 3.09
N GLU A 78 -20.45 -7.44 3.51
CA GLU A 78 -19.76 -7.85 4.73
C GLU A 78 -18.26 -7.55 4.63
N TYR A 79 -17.63 -7.88 3.50
CA TYR A 79 -16.19 -7.68 3.28
C TYR A 79 -15.80 -6.19 3.26
N PHE A 80 -16.60 -5.32 2.62
CA PHE A 80 -16.36 -3.88 2.60
C PHE A 80 -16.61 -3.24 3.97
N LYS A 81 -17.71 -3.57 4.66
CA LYS A 81 -18.00 -3.06 6.01
C LYS A 81 -16.92 -3.45 7.00
N TYR A 82 -16.55 -4.74 7.05
CA TYR A 82 -15.48 -5.21 7.93
C TYR A 82 -14.13 -4.55 7.61
N MET A 83 -13.81 -4.27 6.34
CA MET A 83 -12.61 -3.50 5.99
C MET A 83 -12.67 -2.06 6.50
N TYR A 84 -13.83 -1.41 6.40
CA TYR A 84 -14.03 -0.06 6.92
C TYR A 84 -13.86 -0.03 8.45
N ASP A 85 -14.53 -0.92 9.17
CA ASP A 85 -14.49 -1.02 10.63
C ASP A 85 -13.07 -1.30 11.14
N LEU A 86 -12.37 -2.27 10.53
CA LEU A 86 -10.99 -2.62 10.91
C LEU A 86 -9.99 -1.49 10.61
N LEU A 87 -10.30 -0.58 9.67
CA LEU A 87 -9.54 0.67 9.48
C LEU A 87 -9.90 1.73 10.52
N GLN A 88 -11.16 1.82 10.98
CA GLN A 88 -11.52 2.74 12.07
C GLN A 88 -10.87 2.31 13.39
N GLU A 89 -10.98 1.02 13.75
CA GLU A 89 -10.42 0.41 14.95
C GLU A 89 -8.90 0.65 15.05
N ARG A 90 -8.20 0.51 13.93
CA ARG A 90 -6.74 0.64 13.84
C ARG A 90 -6.24 2.06 13.55
N GLY A 91 -7.08 3.10 13.75
CA GLY A 91 -6.70 4.51 13.59
C GLY A 91 -6.35 4.93 12.15
N ALA A 92 -6.78 4.14 11.17
CA ALA A 92 -6.47 4.27 9.76
C ALA A 92 -7.62 4.89 8.94
N ASN A 93 -8.52 5.62 9.61
CA ASN A 93 -9.77 6.25 9.12
C ASN A 93 -9.62 7.14 7.87
N HIS A 94 -8.40 7.52 7.51
CA HIS A 94 -8.04 8.36 6.37
C HIS A 94 -7.82 7.55 5.08
N ILE A 95 -7.66 6.22 5.16
CA ILE A 95 -7.50 5.34 4.00
C ILE A 95 -8.86 5.15 3.34
N LYS A 96 -8.98 5.55 2.07
CA LYS A 96 -10.23 5.48 1.31
C LYS A 96 -10.37 4.14 0.59
N ILE A 97 -11.48 3.44 0.81
CA ILE A 97 -11.78 2.18 0.12
C ILE A 97 -12.56 2.47 -1.17
N PHE A 98 -12.16 1.82 -2.27
CA PHE A 98 -12.81 1.86 -3.58
C PHE A 98 -13.14 0.44 -4.03
N GLY A 99 -14.35 0.22 -4.54
CA GLY A 99 -14.84 -1.09 -4.98
C GLY A 99 -15.22 -1.18 -6.44
N GLY A 100 -15.50 -2.41 -6.88
CA GLY A 100 -16.14 -2.70 -8.17
C GLY A 100 -16.38 -4.20 -8.36
N GLY A 101 -17.55 -4.57 -8.89
CA GLY A 101 -17.93 -5.97 -9.14
C GLY A 101 -18.67 -6.18 -10.46
N GLY A 102 -18.60 -5.22 -11.38
CA GLY A 102 -19.44 -5.21 -12.58
C GLY A 102 -20.92 -5.14 -12.19
N GLY A 103 -21.69 -6.19 -12.53
CA GLY A 103 -23.09 -6.34 -12.14
C GLY A 103 -23.33 -7.15 -10.86
N VAL A 104 -22.29 -7.60 -10.16
CA VAL A 104 -22.42 -8.39 -8.91
C VAL A 104 -22.81 -7.51 -7.71
N ILE A 105 -22.46 -6.22 -7.73
CA ILE A 105 -22.85 -5.25 -6.70
C ILE A 105 -24.01 -4.41 -7.25
N LEU A 106 -25.16 -4.46 -6.58
CA LEU A 106 -26.39 -3.84 -7.05
C LEU A 106 -26.48 -2.34 -6.66
N PRO A 107 -27.22 -1.50 -7.40
CA PRO A 107 -27.28 -0.05 -7.14
C PRO A 107 -27.85 0.37 -5.76
N ASN A 108 -28.55 -0.52 -5.06
CA ASN A 108 -28.94 -0.32 -3.65
C ASN A 108 -27.77 -0.62 -2.69
N GLU A 109 -27.01 -1.69 -2.94
CA GLU A 109 -25.84 -2.09 -2.15
C GLU A 109 -24.69 -1.09 -2.29
N ILE A 110 -24.53 -0.49 -3.48
CA ILE A 110 -23.60 0.63 -3.71
C ILE A 110 -23.92 1.79 -2.77
N LYS A 111 -25.19 2.23 -2.73
CA LYS A 111 -25.65 3.32 -1.85
C LYS A 111 -25.48 2.97 -0.37
N GLU A 112 -25.74 1.72 0.00
CA GLU A 112 -25.54 1.23 1.36
C GLU A 112 -24.06 1.33 1.76
N LEU A 113 -23.15 0.80 0.94
CA LEU A 113 -21.70 0.84 1.17
C LEU A 113 -21.14 2.26 1.20
N GLU A 114 -21.56 3.13 0.28
CA GLU A 114 -21.15 4.54 0.27
C GLU A 114 -21.71 5.30 1.48
N SER A 115 -22.93 5.00 1.93
CA SER A 115 -23.50 5.56 3.16
C SER A 115 -22.79 5.07 4.44
N TYR A 116 -22.18 3.89 4.39
CA TYR A 116 -21.41 3.31 5.50
C TYR A 116 -20.01 3.94 5.65
N GLY A 117 -19.47 4.51 4.57
CA GLY A 117 -18.15 5.17 4.55
C GLY A 117 -17.16 4.62 3.52
N ILE A 118 -17.59 3.71 2.63
CA ILE A 118 -16.80 3.38 1.43
C ILE A 118 -16.76 4.60 0.51
N ALA A 119 -15.61 4.93 -0.07
CA ALA A 119 -15.42 6.20 -0.76
C ALA A 119 -16.06 6.26 -2.15
N GLU A 120 -16.26 5.10 -2.79
CA GLU A 120 -16.97 4.88 -4.06
C GLU A 120 -17.02 3.38 -4.41
N ILE A 121 -18.14 2.91 -4.99
CA ILE A 121 -18.18 1.64 -5.73
C ILE A 121 -18.38 1.93 -7.22
N LEU A 122 -17.37 1.61 -8.03
CA LEU A 122 -17.42 1.82 -9.48
C LEU A 122 -18.38 0.83 -10.14
N PHE A 123 -19.48 1.35 -10.69
CA PHE A 123 -20.49 0.55 -11.38
C PHE A 123 -20.13 0.32 -12.86
N ALA A 124 -20.71 -0.72 -13.46
CA ALA A 124 -20.43 -1.11 -14.85
C ALA A 124 -20.71 0.03 -15.86
N ASP A 125 -21.69 0.89 -15.58
CA ASP A 125 -22.08 2.00 -16.45
C ASP A 125 -21.16 3.23 -16.37
N ASP A 126 -20.41 3.42 -15.29
CA ASP A 126 -19.40 4.49 -15.21
C ASP A 126 -18.25 4.24 -16.19
N GLY A 127 -17.89 2.96 -16.39
CA GLY A 127 -17.00 2.55 -17.47
C GLY A 127 -17.51 2.89 -18.87
N ARG A 128 -18.83 2.96 -19.07
CA ARG A 128 -19.45 3.41 -20.33
C ARG A 128 -19.55 4.94 -20.43
N ARG A 129 -19.80 5.62 -19.31
CA ARG A 129 -20.07 7.06 -19.20
C ARG A 129 -18.81 7.94 -19.20
N ILE A 130 -17.80 7.58 -18.41
CA ILE A 130 -16.56 8.36 -18.24
C ILE A 130 -15.29 7.60 -18.66
N GLY A 131 -15.42 6.32 -19.02
CA GLY A 131 -14.30 5.48 -19.44
C GLY A 131 -13.35 5.10 -18.29
N THR A 132 -12.53 4.07 -18.51
CA THR A 132 -11.64 3.54 -17.47
C THR A 132 -10.60 4.56 -17.00
N GLN A 133 -10.15 5.48 -17.85
CA GLN A 133 -9.27 6.59 -17.44
C GLN A 133 -10.02 7.63 -16.61
N GLY A 134 -11.31 7.89 -16.89
CA GLY A 134 -12.14 8.81 -16.09
C GLY A 134 -12.35 8.29 -14.67
N MET A 135 -12.68 7.00 -14.52
CA MET A 135 -12.79 6.36 -13.20
C MET A 135 -11.48 6.49 -12.40
N ILE A 136 -10.32 6.17 -13.00
CA ILE A 136 -9.03 6.30 -12.31
C ILE A 136 -8.65 7.76 -12.02
N ASN A 137 -9.00 8.71 -12.90
CA ASN A 137 -8.79 10.13 -12.64
C ASN A 137 -9.56 10.60 -11.39
N ASP A 138 -10.81 10.17 -11.22
CA ASP A 138 -11.63 10.57 -10.08
C ASP A 138 -11.16 9.92 -8.78
N MET A 139 -10.83 8.61 -8.82
CA MET A 139 -10.14 7.93 -7.70
C MET A 139 -8.88 8.68 -7.26
N LEU A 140 -8.04 9.15 -8.18
CA LEU A 140 -6.83 9.91 -7.86
C LEU A 140 -7.14 11.30 -7.30
N GLN A 141 -8.18 11.98 -7.81
CA GLN A 141 -8.63 13.27 -7.27
C GLN A 141 -9.19 13.15 -5.85
N LYS A 142 -10.00 12.11 -5.58
CA LYS A 142 -10.48 11.77 -4.22
C LYS A 142 -9.35 11.48 -3.23
N ASN A 143 -8.16 11.10 -3.71
CA ASN A 143 -6.96 10.78 -2.92
C ASN A 143 -5.84 11.84 -3.00
N ARG A 144 -6.14 13.07 -3.44
CA ARG A 144 -5.16 14.16 -3.62
C ARG A 144 -4.49 14.70 -2.35
N PHE A 145 -4.75 14.12 -1.18
CA PHE A 145 -4.30 14.62 0.12
C PHE A 145 -2.87 14.18 0.48
N CYS A 146 -2.22 14.97 1.33
CA CYS A 146 -0.91 14.65 1.90
C CYS A 146 -1.09 13.92 3.24
N ILE A 147 -0.35 12.84 3.48
CA ILE A 147 -0.43 12.07 4.74
C ILE A 147 0.47 12.69 5.84
N ILE A 148 1.40 13.57 5.47
CA ILE A 148 2.61 13.90 6.25
C ILE A 148 2.34 14.86 7.44
N GLU A 149 1.11 15.33 7.64
CA GLU A 149 0.79 16.45 8.54
C GLU A 149 0.82 16.11 10.04
N LYS A 150 0.76 14.83 10.43
CA LYS A 150 0.90 14.43 11.84
C LYS A 150 2.37 14.47 12.30
N GLN A 151 2.83 15.63 12.78
CA GLN A 151 4.04 15.70 13.60
C GLN A 151 3.88 14.80 14.84
N PHE A 152 4.56 13.66 14.84
CA PHE A 152 4.58 12.75 15.99
C PHE A 152 5.71 13.11 16.94
N ASP A 153 5.36 13.25 18.22
CA ASP A 153 6.30 13.49 19.31
C ASP A 153 7.34 12.36 19.44
N LEU A 154 8.62 12.69 19.34
CA LEU A 154 9.75 11.75 19.47
C LEU A 154 10.19 11.52 20.93
N GLU A 155 9.53 12.15 21.91
CA GLU A 155 9.82 12.03 23.35
C GLU A 155 9.17 10.78 23.96
N LYS A 156 7.94 10.43 23.54
CA LYS A 156 7.22 9.24 24.06
C LYS A 156 8.02 7.93 23.90
N PRO A 157 7.94 6.98 24.84
CA PRO A 157 8.60 5.67 24.71
C PRO A 157 8.08 4.89 23.50
N LEU A 158 8.85 3.93 22.98
CA LEU A 158 8.36 2.98 21.97
C LEU A 158 7.61 1.83 22.65
N ASN A 159 6.28 1.85 22.56
CA ASN A 159 5.42 0.66 22.74
C ASN A 159 4.96 0.15 21.36
N ARG A 160 4.20 -0.96 21.28
CA ARG A 160 3.74 -1.52 19.98
C ARG A 160 2.87 -0.53 19.18
N GLU A 161 1.95 0.16 19.83
CA GLU A 161 1.01 1.09 19.18
C GLU A 161 1.74 2.29 18.56
N THR A 162 2.56 2.99 19.36
CA THR A 162 3.40 4.09 18.88
C THR A 162 4.44 3.65 17.85
N THR A 163 4.73 2.35 17.73
CA THR A 163 5.66 1.84 16.72
C THR A 163 5.06 1.87 15.32
N GLU A 164 3.78 1.51 15.10
CA GLU A 164 3.17 1.62 13.77
C GLU A 164 3.02 3.08 13.32
N ASP A 165 2.52 3.97 14.19
CA ASP A 165 2.41 5.41 13.91
C ASP A 165 3.78 6.06 13.60
N ARG A 166 4.87 5.58 14.20
CA ARG A 166 6.23 6.07 13.93
C ARG A 166 6.85 5.49 12.67
N LYS A 167 6.70 4.19 12.41
CA LYS A 167 7.10 3.52 11.15
C LYS A 167 6.53 4.28 9.95
N ARG A 168 5.23 4.54 10.03
CA ARG A 168 4.42 5.28 9.09
C ARG A 168 5.00 6.67 8.78
N ASN A 169 5.14 7.52 9.79
CA ASN A 169 5.65 8.89 9.64
C ASN A 169 7.10 8.97 9.11
N LEU A 170 7.98 8.03 9.48
CA LEU A 170 9.39 8.06 9.07
C LEU A 170 9.55 7.95 7.54
N PHE A 171 8.80 7.03 6.91
CA PHE A 171 8.82 6.91 5.44
C PHE A 171 8.05 8.05 4.75
N GLY A 172 7.08 8.67 5.41
CA GLY A 172 6.30 9.79 4.90
C GLY A 172 7.10 11.08 4.63
N ARG A 173 7.98 11.53 5.54
CA ARG A 173 8.62 12.87 5.46
C ARG A 173 9.26 13.17 4.09
N ASN A 174 8.82 14.24 3.42
CA ASN A 174 9.38 14.71 2.14
C ASN A 174 10.52 15.72 2.29
N ASN A 175 10.61 16.46 3.41
CA ASN A 175 11.81 17.25 3.72
C ASN A 175 12.94 16.31 4.20
N ALA A 176 14.13 16.46 3.62
CA ALA A 176 15.33 15.70 3.95
C ALA A 176 15.93 16.10 5.31
N GLU A 177 15.94 17.39 5.65
CA GLU A 177 16.55 17.91 6.89
C GLU A 177 15.80 17.37 8.11
N ALA A 178 14.48 17.62 8.15
CA ALA A 178 13.59 17.09 9.17
C ALA A 178 13.54 15.55 9.22
N PHE A 179 14.04 14.84 8.20
CA PHE A 179 14.23 13.39 8.21
C PHE A 179 15.58 12.99 8.82
N GLU A 180 16.68 13.68 8.49
CA GLU A 180 17.99 13.46 9.15
C GLU A 180 17.95 13.80 10.65
N ASP A 181 17.28 14.88 11.08
CA ASP A 181 17.09 15.22 12.50
C ASP A 181 16.33 14.15 13.28
N SER A 182 15.29 13.59 12.66
CA SER A 182 14.49 12.52 13.26
C SER A 182 15.28 11.21 13.35
N LEU A 183 16.09 10.90 12.33
CA LEU A 183 17.01 9.77 12.37
C LEU A 183 18.12 9.96 13.42
N ALA A 184 18.66 11.16 13.58
CA ALA A 184 19.64 11.46 14.62
C ALA A 184 19.04 11.29 16.02
N THR A 185 17.82 11.77 16.23
CA THR A 185 17.06 11.59 17.47
C THR A 185 16.77 10.12 17.76
N LEU A 186 16.31 9.36 16.76
CA LEU A 186 16.06 7.91 16.89
C LEU A 186 17.35 7.13 17.19
N ARG A 187 18.47 7.43 16.51
CA ARG A 187 19.78 6.81 16.76
C ARG A 187 20.31 7.11 18.18
N LYS A 188 20.03 8.29 18.74
CA LYS A 188 20.35 8.62 20.14
C LYS A 188 19.49 7.84 21.15
N LYS A 189 18.23 7.54 20.81
CA LYS A 189 17.27 6.84 21.69
C LYS A 189 17.26 5.30 21.52
N GLN A 190 17.85 4.76 20.45
CA GLN A 190 18.09 3.32 20.26
C GLN A 190 19.60 3.03 20.19
N PRO A 191 20.26 2.68 21.33
CA PRO A 191 21.68 2.32 21.36
C PRO A 191 21.98 0.95 20.72
N THR A 192 20.95 0.17 20.37
CA THR A 192 21.09 -1.10 19.66
C THR A 192 21.31 -0.87 18.16
N ASN A 193 22.38 -1.46 17.62
CA ASN A 193 22.66 -1.51 16.19
C ASN A 193 22.18 -2.87 15.64
N PRO A 194 20.92 -3.01 15.17
CA PRO A 194 20.40 -4.29 14.69
C PRO A 194 21.17 -4.75 13.44
N PRO A 195 21.31 -6.08 13.22
CA PRO A 195 21.86 -6.60 11.97
C PRO A 195 21.04 -6.13 10.75
N VAL A 196 21.73 -5.67 9.70
CA VAL A 196 21.11 -5.24 8.43
C VAL A 196 21.64 -6.13 7.31
N LEU A 197 20.78 -6.99 6.77
CA LEU A 197 21.08 -7.87 5.66
C LEU A 197 20.63 -7.22 4.34
N GLY A 198 21.59 -6.90 3.46
CA GLY A 198 21.31 -6.41 2.11
C GLY A 198 21.20 -7.56 1.12
N ILE A 199 20.03 -7.76 0.52
CA ILE A 199 19.80 -8.78 -0.53
C ILE A 199 19.64 -8.07 -1.88
N THR A 200 20.46 -8.48 -2.85
CA THR A 200 20.49 -7.90 -4.21
C THR A 200 20.67 -8.99 -5.26
N GLY A 201 20.61 -8.63 -6.54
CA GLY A 201 20.65 -9.57 -7.67
C GLY A 201 19.74 -9.13 -8.82
N THR A 202 19.82 -9.84 -9.94
CA THR A 202 19.11 -9.51 -11.19
C THR A 202 17.59 -9.51 -11.06
N GLY A 203 16.90 -8.91 -12.04
CA GLY A 203 15.44 -8.96 -12.14
C GLY A 203 14.98 -10.40 -12.39
N GLY A 204 13.91 -10.83 -11.71
CA GLY A 204 13.35 -12.18 -11.85
C GLY A 204 14.09 -13.30 -11.10
N ALA A 205 15.28 -13.07 -10.54
CA ALA A 205 16.12 -14.09 -9.89
C ALA A 205 15.62 -14.59 -8.51
N GLY A 206 14.31 -14.64 -8.27
CA GLY A 206 13.72 -15.23 -7.06
C GLY A 206 13.93 -14.47 -5.74
N LYS A 207 14.60 -13.31 -5.72
CA LYS A 207 14.94 -12.53 -4.51
C LYS A 207 13.81 -12.45 -3.48
N SER A 208 12.63 -12.03 -3.91
CA SER A 208 11.45 -11.81 -3.06
C SER A 208 10.97 -13.13 -2.41
N SER A 209 10.98 -14.22 -3.16
CA SER A 209 10.62 -15.56 -2.68
C SER A 209 11.68 -16.15 -1.75
N LEU A 210 12.98 -15.88 -1.99
CA LEU A 210 14.04 -16.25 -1.05
C LEU A 210 13.92 -15.47 0.26
N VAL A 211 13.54 -14.18 0.21
CA VAL A 211 13.25 -13.38 1.41
C VAL A 211 12.05 -13.95 2.17
N ASP A 212 10.98 -14.37 1.51
CA ASP A 212 9.82 -14.98 2.18
C ASP A 212 10.20 -16.27 2.92
N GLU A 213 11.01 -17.14 2.30
CA GLU A 213 11.52 -18.36 2.95
C GLU A 213 12.50 -18.08 4.10
N LEU A 214 13.32 -17.02 4.01
CA LEU A 214 14.17 -16.57 5.11
C LEU A 214 13.32 -16.01 6.27
N VAL A 215 12.26 -15.27 5.99
CA VAL A 215 11.29 -14.78 7.00
C VAL A 215 10.56 -15.95 7.64
N ARG A 216 10.11 -16.94 6.85
CA ARG A 216 9.48 -18.17 7.34
C ARG A 216 10.38 -18.90 8.33
N ARG A 217 11.65 -19.13 7.99
CA ARG A 217 12.62 -19.80 8.87
C ARG A 217 12.94 -18.97 10.11
N PHE A 218 13.16 -17.66 9.97
CA PHE A 218 13.37 -16.76 11.09
C PHE A 218 12.20 -16.79 12.10
N LEU A 219 10.95 -16.86 11.62
CA LEU A 219 9.78 -16.98 12.50
C LEU A 219 9.68 -18.34 13.21
N ILE A 220 10.24 -19.41 12.65
CA ILE A 220 10.24 -20.76 13.25
C ILE A 220 11.42 -20.96 14.21
N GLU A 221 12.61 -20.46 13.84
CA GLU A 221 13.88 -20.74 14.52
C GLU A 221 14.27 -19.67 15.55
N VAL A 222 13.70 -18.46 15.48
CA VAL A 222 14.10 -17.31 16.30
C VAL A 222 12.95 -16.77 17.13
N ASP A 223 12.89 -17.17 18.40
CA ASP A 223 11.92 -16.66 19.37
C ASP A 223 12.18 -15.21 19.79
N ASN A 224 11.11 -14.52 20.16
CA ASN A 224 11.13 -13.18 20.78
C ASN A 224 11.90 -12.08 20.01
N LYS A 225 12.21 -12.29 18.72
CA LYS A 225 12.74 -11.28 17.80
C LYS A 225 11.70 -10.92 16.73
N SER A 226 11.83 -9.70 16.21
CA SER A 226 11.06 -9.16 15.08
C SER A 226 11.98 -8.86 13.90
N ILE A 227 11.39 -8.78 12.71
CA ILE A 227 12.09 -8.54 11.44
C ILE A 227 11.42 -7.39 10.67
N ALA A 228 12.23 -6.55 10.04
CA ALA A 228 11.79 -5.42 9.22
C ALA A 228 12.32 -5.56 7.80
N ILE A 229 11.41 -5.56 6.82
CA ILE A 229 11.69 -5.78 5.40
C ILE A 229 11.48 -4.44 4.68
N ILE A 230 12.50 -3.98 3.94
CA ILE A 230 12.39 -2.80 3.06
C ILE A 230 12.64 -3.26 1.63
N SER A 231 11.57 -3.36 0.85
CA SER A 231 11.63 -3.67 -0.58
C SER A 231 11.83 -2.39 -1.40
N VAL A 232 12.56 -2.47 -2.51
CA VAL A 232 12.84 -1.31 -3.38
C VAL A 232 12.62 -1.69 -4.85
N ASP A 233 11.52 -1.21 -5.41
CA ASP A 233 11.09 -1.47 -6.79
C ASP A 233 11.33 -0.24 -7.70
N PRO A 234 11.62 -0.43 -9.01
CA PRO A 234 11.94 0.67 -9.92
C PRO A 234 10.71 1.49 -10.33
N SER A 235 10.82 2.82 -10.26
CA SER A 235 9.80 3.74 -10.79
C SER A 235 9.79 3.78 -12.33
N LYS A 236 8.61 3.88 -12.96
CA LYS A 236 8.47 4.13 -14.40
C LYS A 236 8.93 5.56 -14.74
N ARG A 237 10.05 5.68 -15.46
CA ARG A 237 10.66 6.97 -15.87
C ARG A 237 9.66 8.00 -16.45
N LYS A 238 8.74 7.57 -17.32
CA LYS A 238 7.81 8.47 -18.04
C LYS A 238 6.65 9.00 -17.19
N THR A 239 6.19 8.24 -16.19
CA THR A 239 4.96 8.56 -15.43
C THR A 239 5.23 8.84 -13.95
N GLY A 240 6.42 8.49 -13.45
CA GLY A 240 6.78 8.62 -12.04
C GLY A 240 6.04 7.65 -11.10
N GLY A 241 5.12 6.82 -11.62
CA GLY A 241 4.45 5.77 -10.87
C GLY A 241 5.32 4.51 -10.72
N ALA A 242 4.90 3.59 -9.86
CA ALA A 242 5.61 2.33 -9.60
C ALA A 242 4.62 1.17 -9.45
N LEU A 243 5.06 -0.04 -9.80
CA LEU A 243 4.40 -1.27 -9.38
C LEU A 243 5.32 -1.88 -8.34
N LEU A 244 4.85 -1.90 -7.10
CA LEU A 244 5.57 -2.41 -5.95
C LEU A 244 5.16 -3.88 -5.81
N GLY A 245 5.94 -4.73 -6.46
CA GLY A 245 5.62 -6.12 -6.76
C GLY A 245 6.17 -7.12 -5.76
N ASP A 246 7.20 -6.77 -4.97
CA ASP A 246 7.82 -7.71 -4.01
C ASP A 246 6.80 -8.32 -3.03
N ARG A 247 5.84 -7.54 -2.52
CA ARG A 247 4.86 -8.01 -1.51
C ARG A 247 3.94 -9.13 -2.03
N ILE A 248 3.68 -9.25 -3.33
CA ILE A 248 2.84 -10.33 -3.89
C ILE A 248 3.48 -11.72 -3.76
N ARG A 249 4.79 -11.79 -3.47
CA ARG A 249 5.55 -13.04 -3.30
C ARG A 249 5.75 -13.44 -1.84
N MET A 250 5.21 -12.65 -0.91
CA MET A 250 5.46 -12.77 0.52
C MET A 250 4.23 -13.37 1.22
N ASN A 251 4.33 -14.61 1.69
CA ASN A 251 3.26 -15.33 2.38
C ASN A 251 3.53 -15.44 3.90
N ALA A 252 4.79 -15.49 4.32
CA ALA A 252 5.18 -15.60 5.72
C ALA A 252 5.06 -14.27 6.50
N ILE A 253 4.81 -13.15 5.80
CA ILE A 253 4.86 -11.80 6.38
C ILE A 253 3.59 -11.37 7.14
N ASN A 254 2.48 -12.12 7.07
CA ASN A 254 1.27 -11.81 7.84
C ASN A 254 1.41 -12.30 9.29
N ASN A 255 2.33 -11.68 10.04
CA ASN A 255 2.67 -12.05 11.41
C ASN A 255 3.01 -10.79 12.23
N PRO A 256 2.55 -10.63 13.48
CA PRO A 256 2.85 -9.46 14.32
C PRO A 256 4.34 -9.19 14.61
N ARG A 257 5.23 -10.15 14.33
CA ARG A 257 6.69 -9.98 14.44
C ARG A 257 7.35 -9.46 13.15
N VAL A 258 6.60 -9.33 12.05
CA VAL A 258 7.08 -8.87 10.75
C VAL A 258 6.53 -7.49 10.44
N TYR A 259 7.41 -6.59 10.00
CA TYR A 259 7.04 -5.35 9.33
C TYR A 259 7.60 -5.35 7.91
N MET A 260 6.82 -4.92 6.93
CA MET A 260 7.30 -4.71 5.56
C MET A 260 6.92 -3.32 5.08
N ARG A 261 7.82 -2.70 4.31
CA ARG A 261 7.56 -1.47 3.56
C ARG A 261 8.10 -1.56 2.14
N SER A 262 7.26 -1.28 1.16
CA SER A 262 7.62 -1.21 -0.25
C SER A 262 7.86 0.23 -0.70
N LEU A 263 9.10 0.50 -1.09
CA LEU A 263 9.56 1.80 -1.58
C LEU A 263 9.78 1.76 -3.08
N ALA A 264 9.51 2.89 -3.74
CA ALA A 264 9.94 3.11 -5.11
C ALA A 264 11.33 3.76 -5.12
N THR A 265 12.16 3.47 -6.12
CA THR A 265 13.50 4.11 -6.26
C THR A 265 13.41 5.65 -6.38
N ARG A 266 12.34 6.16 -7.01
CA ARG A 266 12.03 7.60 -7.22
C ARG A 266 13.11 8.42 -7.96
N GLN A 267 14.18 7.78 -8.42
CA GLN A 267 15.24 8.37 -9.23
C GLN A 267 15.68 7.41 -10.36
N ALA A 268 16.33 7.95 -11.38
CA ALA A 268 16.93 7.15 -12.45
C ALA A 268 18.20 6.43 -11.97
N ASN A 269 18.41 5.21 -12.47
CA ASN A 269 19.66 4.44 -12.42
C ASN A 269 20.23 4.10 -11.02
N LEU A 270 19.44 4.26 -9.94
CA LEU A 270 19.79 3.81 -8.60
C LEU A 270 18.91 2.62 -8.19
N ALA A 271 19.53 1.57 -7.66
CA ALA A 271 18.85 0.38 -7.14
C ALA A 271 18.32 0.54 -5.70
N LEU A 272 18.72 1.63 -5.02
CA LEU A 272 18.28 1.97 -3.67
C LEU A 272 17.56 3.31 -3.66
N SER A 273 16.55 3.45 -2.80
CA SER A 273 15.98 4.75 -2.48
C SER A 273 16.99 5.58 -1.67
N LYS A 274 17.00 6.91 -1.85
CA LYS A 274 17.82 7.84 -1.03
C LYS A 274 17.59 7.71 0.49
N LYS A 275 16.45 7.15 0.92
CA LYS A 275 16.16 6.86 2.34
C LYS A 275 16.81 5.57 2.88
N CYS A 276 17.44 4.76 2.02
CA CYS A 276 17.99 3.44 2.36
C CYS A 276 19.52 3.37 2.30
N THR A 277 20.18 4.41 1.80
CA THR A 277 21.64 4.49 1.75
C THR A 277 22.21 4.90 3.11
N ARG A 278 23.08 4.07 3.72
CA ARG A 278 24.03 4.56 4.72
C ARG A 278 25.02 5.51 4.02
N LYS A 279 25.17 6.71 4.60
CA LYS A 279 26.47 7.41 4.62
C LYS A 279 27.34 6.67 5.65
#